data_AF-A0A0R5RIW3-F1
#
_entry.id   AF-A0A0R5RIW3-F1
#
_cell.length_a   1.000
_cell.length_b   1.000
_cell.length_c   1.000
_cell.angle_alpha   90.00
_cell.angle_beta   90.00
_cell.angle_gamma   90.00
#
_symmetry.space_group_name_H-M   'P 1'
#
loop_
_entity.id
_entity.type
_entity.pdbx_description
1 polymer ?
#
loop_
_entity_poly.entity_id
_entity_poly.type
_entity_poly.pdbx_seq_one_letter_code
_entity_poly.pdbx_strand_id
1 'polypeptide(L)' 'KRTSMAKKRIRRNIWKKKGYLAAVKAFSLAKSVSTGHSKSFLCDKQIIKS' A
#
# COMPACT_ATOMS: atom_id res chain seq x y z
N LYS A 1 12.46 -34.01 8.26
CA LYS A 1 13.57 -33.16 8.77
C LYS A 1 13.09 -31.70 8.93
N ARG A 2 13.31 -31.06 10.08
CA ARG A 2 12.85 -29.68 10.35
C ARG A 2 13.64 -28.65 9.53
N THR A 3 13.00 -27.56 9.14
CA THR A 3 13.71 -26.42 8.53
C THR A 3 14.37 -25.55 9.61
N SER A 4 15.61 -25.12 9.35
CA SER A 4 16.34 -24.27 10.28
C SER A 4 15.60 -22.96 10.57
N MET A 5 15.82 -22.41 11.76
CA MET A 5 15.14 -21.18 12.19
C MET A 5 15.43 -19.99 11.26
N ALA A 6 16.65 -19.88 10.75
CA ALA A 6 17.03 -18.85 9.80
C ALA A 6 16.19 -18.93 8.51
N LYS A 7 16.09 -20.13 7.90
CA LYS A 7 15.29 -20.34 6.68
C LYS A 7 13.80 -20.04 6.90
N LYS A 8 13.26 -20.36 8.08
CA LYS A 8 11.88 -19.99 8.47
C LYS A 8 11.68 -18.48 8.57
N ARG A 9 12.63 -17.76 9.18
CA ARG A 9 12.57 -16.28 9.32
C ARG A 9 12.63 -15.58 7.96
N ILE A 10 13.50 -16.03 7.05
CA ILE A 10 13.61 -15.47 5.69
C ILE A 10 12.27 -15.52 4.95
N ARG A 11 11.60 -16.68 4.95
CA ARG A 11 10.28 -16.81 4.29
C ARG A 11 9.24 -15.86 4.89
N ARG A 12 9.20 -15.70 6.20
CA ARG A 12 8.28 -14.75 6.88
C ARG A 12 8.59 -13.30 6.51
N ASN A 13 9.88 -12.93 6.44
CA ASN A 13 10.28 -11.58 6.06
C ASN A 13 9.91 -11.26 4.61
N ILE A 14 10.02 -12.21 3.69
CA ILE A 14 9.57 -12.05 2.30
C ILE A 14 8.06 -11.77 2.25
N TRP A 15 7.26 -12.51 3.03
CA TRP A 15 5.82 -12.28 3.10
C TRP A 15 5.49 -10.89 3.67
N LYS A 16 6.15 -10.47 4.76
CA LYS A 16 5.97 -9.13 5.35
C LYS A 16 6.39 -7.99 4.42
N LYS A 17 7.47 -8.16 3.65
CA LYS A 17 7.96 -7.16 2.70
C LYS A 17 6.92 -6.79 1.63
N LYS A 18 6.10 -7.75 1.19
CA LYS A 18 5.00 -7.49 0.24
C LYS A 18 3.98 -6.51 0.82
N GLY A 19 3.61 -6.66 2.09
CA GLY A 19 2.68 -5.75 2.78
C GLY A 19 3.25 -4.33 2.90
N TYR A 20 4.54 -4.20 3.22
CA TYR A 20 5.21 -2.90 3.26
C TYR A 20 5.13 -2.16 1.91
N LEU A 21 5.38 -2.86 0.81
CA LEU A 21 5.29 -2.26 -0.53
C LEU A 21 3.86 -1.80 -0.87
N ALA A 22 2.85 -2.56 -0.45
CA ALA A 22 1.45 -2.15 -0.64
C ALA A 22 1.12 -0.89 0.17
N ALA A 23 1.59 -0.80 1.43
CA ALA A 23 1.39 0.36 2.27
C ALA A 23 2.04 1.64 1.69
N VAL A 24 3.27 1.53 1.16
CA VAL A 24 3.96 2.67 0.52
C VAL A 24 3.19 3.17 -0.71
N LYS A 25 2.70 2.26 -1.56
CA LYS A 25 1.88 2.62 -2.72
C LYS A 25 0.56 3.27 -2.31
N ALA A 26 -0.11 2.72 -1.29
CA ALA A 26 -1.36 3.27 -0.77
C ALA A 26 -1.17 4.67 -0.17
N PHE A 27 -0.07 4.91 0.56
CA PHE A 27 0.24 6.21 1.14
C PHE A 27 0.51 7.27 0.05
N SER A 28 1.35 6.93 -0.94
CA SER A 28 1.62 7.82 -2.08
C SER A 28 0.33 8.16 -2.83
N LEU A 29 -0.53 7.16 -3.05
CA LEU A 29 -1.84 7.34 -3.67
C LEU A 29 -2.74 8.28 -2.85
N ALA A 30 -2.86 8.06 -1.54
CA ALA A 30 -3.67 8.89 -0.65
C ALA A 30 -3.23 10.38 -0.69
N LYS A 31 -1.92 10.64 -0.72
CA LYS A 31 -1.39 12.00 -0.88
C LYS A 31 -1.80 12.61 -2.22
N SER A 32 -1.69 11.86 -3.32
CA SER A 32 -2.13 12.34 -4.65
C SER A 32 -3.64 12.63 -4.70
N VAL A 33 -4.46 11.81 -4.05
CA VAL A 33 -5.91 12.04 -3.99
C VAL A 33 -6.23 13.26 -3.12
N SER A 34 -5.53 13.45 -2.01
CA SER A 34 -5.78 14.54 -1.05
C SER A 34 -5.57 15.94 -1.64
N THR A 35 -4.73 16.10 -2.67
CA THR A 35 -4.49 17.40 -3.32
C THR A 35 -5.60 17.77 -4.31
N GLY A 36 -6.47 16.85 -4.71
CA GLY A 36 -7.64 17.13 -5.56
C GLY A 36 -7.33 17.59 -7.00
N HIS A 37 -6.05 17.60 -7.39
CA HIS A 37 -5.56 18.03 -8.71
C HIS A 37 -5.51 16.90 -9.74
N SER A 38 -5.54 15.64 -9.31
CA SER A 38 -5.51 14.48 -10.21
C SER A 38 -6.89 14.27 -10.86
N LYS A 39 -6.99 14.60 -12.16
CA LYS A 39 -8.22 14.45 -12.96
C LYS A 39 -8.56 12.99 -13.34
N SER A 40 -7.55 12.11 -13.38
CA SER A 40 -7.70 10.70 -13.76
C SER A 40 -8.06 9.78 -12.61
N PHE A 41 -7.72 10.16 -11.37
CA PHE A 41 -8.09 9.44 -10.16
C PHE A 41 -9.41 10.01 -9.63
N LEU A 42 -10.51 9.62 -10.27
CA LEU A 42 -11.87 9.95 -9.84
C LEU A 42 -12.23 9.09 -8.62
N CYS A 43 -11.84 9.54 -7.42
CA CYS A 43 -12.56 9.16 -6.20
C CYS A 43 -13.75 10.11 -6.13
N ASP A 44 -14.97 9.61 -6.29
CA ASP A 44 -16.20 10.40 -6.50
C ASP A 44 -16.23 11.74 -5.72
N LYS A 45 -15.93 12.84 -6.41
CA LYS A 45 -16.33 14.20 -5.99
C LYS A 45 -17.84 14.32 -6.22
N GLN A 46 -18.65 13.63 -5.43
CA GLN A 46 -20.11 13.84 -5.40
C GLN A 46 -20.62 14.46 -4.10
N ILE A 47 -19.73 14.94 -3.22
CA ILE A 47 -20.13 15.57 -1.97
C ILE A 47 -19.33 16.88 -1.84
N ILE A 48 -20.04 17.97 -1.53
CA ILE A 48 -19.60 19.37 -1.63
C ILE A 48 -19.72 19.92 -3.06
N LYS A 49 -20.96 19.95 -3.57
CA LYS A 49 -21.42 21.10 -4.34
C LYS A 49 -21.73 22.20 -3.33
N SER A 50 -20.99 23.30 -3.38
CA SER A 50 -21.36 24.60 -2.81
C SER A 50 -21.58 25.58 -3.94
#